data_AF-A0A519WEL6-F1
#
_entry.id   AF-A0A519WEL6-F1
#
_cell.length_a   1.000
_cell.length_b   1.000
_cell.length_c   1.000
_cell.angle_alpha   90.00
_cell.angle_beta   90.00
_cell.angle_gamma   90.00
#
_symmetry.space_group_name_H-M   'P 1'
#
loop_
_entity.id
_entity.type
_entity.pdbx_description
1 polymer ?
#
loop_
_entity_poly.entity_id
_entity_poly.type
_entity_poly.pdbx_seq_one_letter_code
_entity_poly.pdbx_strand_id
1 'polypeptide(L)'
;MEKLSLSVNTLLLFVLAFAGLYFAAPFLIPLTLAAVLSMVFIRLCSFFEHQGMSRGYASLICILIFLIAMALVVLLLSIQLSSLSENLDGMEKRIVSMLESLKSWINEAVGIRKSEQQKAIEDGTKGKSGGMILAFAAGLMGVLVNTILVLVYMFLFLSMRGHIKKFILKLLPKKENADASVVIHQTGKVSQKYL
;
A
#
# COMPACT_ATOMS: atom_id res chain seq x y z
N MET A 1 44.21 21.25 -12.30
CA MET A 1 43.74 19.86 -12.12
C MET A 1 42.75 19.70 -10.97
N GLU A 2 42.82 20.53 -9.92
CA GLU A 2 41.95 20.48 -8.73
C GLU A 2 40.44 20.71 -8.99
N LYS A 3 40.10 21.59 -9.94
CA LYS A 3 38.69 21.82 -10.33
C LYS A 3 38.07 20.59 -11.02
N LEU A 4 38.87 19.80 -11.74
CA LEU A 4 38.39 18.62 -12.45
C LEU A 4 38.13 17.45 -11.48
N SER A 5 39.02 17.27 -10.49
CA SER A 5 38.82 16.27 -9.42
C SER A 5 37.62 16.59 -8.53
N LEU A 6 37.37 17.87 -8.24
CA LEU A 6 36.17 18.30 -7.51
C LEU A 6 34.89 17.99 -8.29
N SER A 7 34.84 18.35 -9.58
CA SER A 7 33.68 18.05 -10.42
C SER A 7 33.42 16.55 -10.57
N VAL A 8 34.46 15.73 -10.72
CA VAL A 8 34.34 14.27 -10.79
C VAL A 8 33.86 13.70 -9.45
N ASN A 9 34.38 14.18 -8.32
CA ASN A 9 33.95 13.71 -7.00
C ASN A 9 32.49 14.11 -6.70
N THR A 10 32.05 15.30 -7.10
CA THR A 10 30.64 15.71 -6.98
C THR A 10 29.72 14.84 -7.84
N LEU A 11 30.12 14.56 -9.10
CA LEU A 11 29.37 13.65 -9.97
C LEU A 11 29.30 12.24 -9.39
N LEU A 12 30.40 11.73 -8.87
CA LEU A 12 30.46 10.40 -8.24
C LEU A 12 29.56 10.35 -6.99
N LEU A 13 29.57 11.37 -6.15
CA LEU A 13 28.71 11.47 -4.98
C LEU A 13 27.23 11.49 -5.39
N PHE A 14 26.87 12.23 -6.45
CA PHE A 14 25.51 12.23 -6.98
C PHE A 14 25.09 10.84 -7.50
N VAL A 15 25.93 10.20 -8.30
CA VAL A 15 25.66 8.85 -8.82
C VAL A 15 25.51 7.85 -7.67
N LEU A 16 26.38 7.92 -6.65
CA LEU A 16 26.32 7.06 -5.49
C LEU A 16 25.06 7.32 -4.65
N ALA A 17 24.65 8.59 -4.50
CA ALA A 17 23.43 8.97 -3.82
C ALA A 17 22.18 8.42 -4.54
N PHE A 18 22.09 8.58 -5.86
CA PHE A 18 20.98 8.04 -6.66
C PHE A 18 20.96 6.51 -6.69
N ALA A 19 22.13 5.87 -6.82
CA ALA A 19 22.25 4.41 -6.77
C ALA A 19 21.85 3.88 -5.40
N GLY A 20 22.32 4.52 -4.32
CA GLY A 20 21.93 4.19 -2.95
C GLY A 20 20.42 4.34 -2.75
N LEU A 21 19.82 5.41 -3.27
CA LEU A 21 18.38 5.65 -3.18
C LEU A 21 17.58 4.57 -3.94
N TYR A 22 18.05 4.15 -5.10
CA TYR A 22 17.43 3.09 -5.89
C TYR A 22 17.44 1.74 -5.15
N PHE A 23 18.58 1.35 -4.58
CA PHE A 23 18.67 0.12 -3.80
C PHE A 23 17.92 0.18 -2.46
N ALA A 24 17.85 1.37 -1.85
CA ALA A 24 17.11 1.59 -0.61
C ALA A 24 15.61 1.83 -0.82
N ALA A 25 15.14 2.01 -2.06
CA ALA A 25 13.73 2.26 -2.40
C ALA A 25 12.74 1.28 -1.73
N PRO A 26 12.92 -0.05 -1.74
CA PRO A 26 11.99 -0.97 -1.09
C PRO A 26 11.86 -0.76 0.43
N PHE A 27 12.83 -0.10 1.06
CA PHE A 27 12.80 0.28 2.48
C PHE A 27 12.32 1.72 2.69
N LEU A 28 12.74 2.66 1.84
CA LEU A 28 12.37 4.08 1.92
C LEU A 28 10.91 4.33 1.58
N ILE A 29 10.33 3.60 0.63
CA ILE A 29 8.93 3.78 0.23
C ILE A 29 7.98 3.47 1.40
N PRO A 30 8.05 2.30 2.07
CA PRO A 30 7.21 2.03 3.24
C PRO A 30 7.46 3.03 4.38
N LEU A 31 8.72 3.41 4.60
CA LEU A 31 9.11 4.36 5.65
C LEU A 31 8.48 5.74 5.43
N THR A 32 8.54 6.26 4.20
CA THR A 32 7.97 7.56 3.85
C THR A 32 6.44 7.55 3.91
N LEU A 33 5.79 6.49 3.41
CA LEU A 33 4.35 6.29 3.57
C LEU A 33 3.93 6.26 5.04
N ALA A 34 4.67 5.53 5.87
CA ALA A 34 4.43 5.46 7.30
C ALA A 34 4.62 6.83 7.98
N ALA A 35 5.61 7.62 7.57
CA ALA A 35 5.82 8.97 8.08
C ALA A 35 4.63 9.89 7.75
N VAL A 36 4.14 9.88 6.50
CA VAL A 36 2.97 10.66 6.09
C VAL A 36 1.72 10.22 6.86
N LEU A 37 1.45 8.91 6.92
CA LEU A 37 0.31 8.38 7.68
C LEU A 37 0.41 8.74 9.17
N SER A 38 1.58 8.60 9.78
CA SER A 38 1.80 8.97 11.18
C SER A 38 1.47 10.44 11.44
N MET A 39 1.74 11.32 10.48
CA MET A 39 1.45 12.75 10.58
C MET A 39 -0.06 13.04 10.58
N VAL A 40 -0.85 12.25 9.87
CA VAL A 40 -2.32 12.34 9.91
C VAL A 40 -2.85 11.81 11.25
N PHE A 41 -2.34 10.64 11.67
CA PHE A 41 -2.77 9.97 12.91
C PHE A 41 -2.31 10.66 14.19
N ILE A 42 -1.38 11.62 14.12
CA ILE A 42 -0.86 12.32 15.29
C ILE A 42 -1.94 13.13 16.03
N ARG A 43 -2.95 13.64 15.30
CA ARG A 43 -4.13 14.31 15.90
C ARG A 43 -4.94 13.31 16.73
N LEU A 44 -5.22 12.14 16.16
CA LEU A 44 -5.95 11.07 16.82
C LEU A 44 -5.18 10.54 18.05
N CYS A 45 -3.88 10.31 17.94
CA CYS A 45 -3.09 9.87 19.09
C CYS A 45 -2.96 10.95 20.17
N SER A 46 -2.91 12.23 19.79
CA SER A 46 -2.92 13.32 20.78
C SER A 46 -4.24 13.41 21.56
N PHE A 47 -5.36 13.06 20.94
CA PHE A 47 -6.66 12.95 21.61
C PHE A 47 -6.65 11.84 22.67
N PHE A 48 -6.11 10.66 22.34
CA PHE A 48 -5.96 9.56 23.29
C PHE A 48 -4.95 9.87 24.40
N GLU A 49 -3.83 10.55 24.10
CA GLU A 49 -2.88 11.00 25.12
C GLU A 49 -3.52 12.00 26.10
N HIS A 50 -4.45 12.85 25.63
CA HIS A 50 -5.15 13.79 26.51
C HIS A 50 -6.09 13.10 27.50
N GLN A 51 -6.54 11.88 27.20
CA GLN A 51 -7.30 11.02 28.14
C GLN A 51 -6.41 10.30 29.17
N GLY A 52 -5.10 10.57 29.20
CA GLY A 52 -4.18 10.03 30.21
C GLY A 52 -3.44 8.76 29.82
N MET A 53 -3.55 8.29 28.57
CA MET A 53 -2.81 7.14 28.09
C MET A 53 -1.32 7.46 27.83
N SER A 54 -0.45 6.49 28.14
CA SER A 54 0.97 6.59 27.78
C SER A 54 1.15 6.53 26.25
N ARG A 55 2.19 7.20 25.75
CA ARG A 55 2.43 7.40 24.30
C ARG A 55 2.48 6.09 23.50
N GLY A 56 3.01 5.02 24.09
CA GLY A 56 3.07 3.70 23.47
C GLY A 56 1.68 3.10 23.26
N TYR A 57 0.83 3.12 24.29
CA TYR A 57 -0.53 2.61 24.19
C TYR A 57 -1.40 3.45 23.25
N ALA A 58 -1.26 4.77 23.27
CA ALA A 58 -1.98 5.65 22.34
C ALA A 58 -1.64 5.32 20.88
N SER A 59 -0.35 5.09 20.59
CA SER A 59 0.11 4.70 19.26
C SER A 59 -0.43 3.32 18.82
N LEU A 60 -0.47 2.34 19.73
CA LEU A 60 -1.06 1.02 19.45
C LEU A 60 -2.56 1.10 19.13
N ILE A 61 -3.32 1.88 19.90
CA ILE A 61 -4.77 2.05 19.63
C ILE A 61 -4.99 2.74 18.29
N CYS A 62 -4.23 3.78 17.96
CA CYS A 62 -4.30 4.42 16.64
C CYS A 62 -4.09 3.44 15.49
N ILE A 63 -3.12 2.52 15.63
CA ILE A 63 -2.83 1.48 14.63
C ILE A 63 -3.97 0.47 14.53
N LEU A 64 -4.52 0.04 15.67
CA LEU A 64 -5.65 -0.88 15.69
C LEU A 64 -6.86 -0.28 14.99
N ILE A 65 -7.17 0.99 15.24
CA ILE A 65 -8.25 1.73 14.56
C ILE A 65 -7.99 1.80 13.07
N PHE A 66 -6.75 2.08 12.64
CA PHE A 66 -6.39 2.10 11.22
C PHE A 66 -6.60 0.73 10.55
N LEU A 67 -6.18 -0.35 11.20
CA LEU A 67 -6.39 -1.72 10.72
C LEU A 67 -7.88 -2.07 10.60
N ILE A 68 -8.68 -1.71 11.60
CA ILE A 68 -10.13 -1.94 11.58
C ILE A 68 -10.79 -1.15 10.45
N ALA A 69 -10.41 0.12 10.27
CA ALA A 69 -10.92 0.96 9.19
C ALA A 69 -10.57 0.37 7.82
N MET A 70 -9.32 -0.06 7.62
CA MET A 70 -8.88 -0.73 6.39
C MET A 70 -9.64 -2.03 6.14
N ALA A 71 -9.79 -2.88 7.16
CA ALA A 71 -10.54 -4.13 7.04
C ALA A 71 -12.01 -3.90 6.68
N LEU A 72 -12.64 -2.89 7.27
CA LEU A 72 -14.01 -2.49 6.96
C LEU A 72 -14.12 -2.03 5.50
N VAL A 73 -13.21 -1.20 5.01
CA VAL A 73 -13.19 -0.76 3.61
C VAL A 73 -13.05 -1.97 2.66
N VAL A 74 -12.11 -2.88 2.93
CA VAL A 74 -11.90 -4.08 2.11
C VAL A 74 -13.15 -4.98 2.12
N LEU A 75 -13.78 -5.17 3.28
CA LEU A 75 -15.02 -5.95 3.40
C LEU A 75 -16.15 -5.31 2.57
N LEU A 76 -16.35 -4.00 2.71
CA LEU A 76 -17.37 -3.28 1.93
C LEU A 76 -17.11 -3.38 0.42
N LEU A 77 -15.86 -3.21 -0.01
CA LEU A 77 -15.49 -3.38 -1.42
C LEU A 77 -15.70 -4.82 -1.88
N SER A 78 -15.40 -5.82 -1.05
CA SER A 78 -15.59 -7.24 -1.40
C SER A 78 -17.07 -7.56 -1.61
N ILE A 79 -17.95 -7.04 -0.75
CA ILE A 79 -19.41 -7.18 -0.91
C ILE A 79 -19.89 -6.47 -2.19
N GLN A 80 -19.39 -5.26 -2.48
CA GLN A 80 -19.74 -4.53 -3.70
C GLN A 80 -19.26 -5.23 -4.98
N LEU A 81 -18.07 -5.83 -4.96
CA LEU A 81 -17.54 -6.59 -6.09
C LEU A 81 -18.27 -7.91 -6.29
N SER A 82 -18.64 -8.61 -5.20
CA SER A 82 -19.41 -9.86 -5.27
C SER A 82 -20.77 -9.64 -5.90
N SER A 83 -21.49 -8.59 -5.50
CA SER A 83 -22.80 -8.28 -6.10
C SER A 83 -22.66 -7.92 -7.58
N LEU A 84 -21.56 -7.26 -7.99
CA LEU A 84 -21.28 -7.04 -9.41
C LEU A 84 -20.98 -8.35 -10.16
N SER A 85 -20.16 -9.24 -9.59
CA SER A 85 -19.85 -10.55 -10.19
C SER A 85 -21.09 -11.43 -10.36
N GLU A 86 -21.98 -11.48 -9.37
CA GLU A 86 -23.24 -12.22 -9.47
C GLU A 86 -24.13 -11.71 -10.61
N ASN A 87 -24.15 -10.39 -10.83
CA ASN A 87 -24.88 -9.80 -11.96
C ASN A 87 -24.24 -10.17 -13.30
N LEU A 88 -22.90 -10.28 -13.39
CA LEU A 88 -22.19 -10.71 -14.59
C LEU A 88 -22.43 -12.20 -14.89
N ASP A 89 -22.39 -13.08 -13.89
CA ASP A 89 -22.73 -14.51 -14.02
C ASP A 89 -24.17 -14.70 -14.51
N GLY A 90 -25.10 -13.86 -14.01
CA GLY A 90 -26.48 -13.82 -14.49
C GLY A 90 -26.59 -13.41 -15.96
N MET A 91 -25.73 -12.50 -16.41
CA MET A 91 -25.66 -12.07 -17.81
C MET A 91 -25.02 -13.14 -18.71
N GLU A 92 -23.96 -13.80 -18.25
CA GLU A 92 -23.33 -14.94 -18.92
C GLU A 92 -24.33 -16.07 -19.12
N LYS A 93 -25.09 -16.46 -18.08
CA LYS A 93 -26.14 -17.49 -18.19
C LYS A 93 -27.21 -17.13 -19.22
N ARG A 94 -27.61 -15.86 -19.32
CA ARG A 94 -28.56 -15.39 -20.35
C ARG A 94 -27.98 -15.42 -21.75
N ILE A 95 -26.70 -15.03 -21.90
CA ILE A 95 -26.01 -15.09 -23.20
C ILE A 95 -25.80 -16.55 -23.62
N VAL A 96 -25.40 -17.43 -22.70
CA VAL A 96 -25.28 -18.88 -22.95
C VAL A 96 -26.64 -19.48 -23.30
N SER A 97 -27.73 -19.13 -22.60
CA SER A 97 -29.07 -19.65 -22.93
C SER A 97 -29.58 -19.14 -24.28
N MET A 98 -29.25 -17.90 -24.65
CA MET A 98 -29.53 -17.35 -25.99
C MET A 98 -28.70 -18.05 -27.06
N LEU A 99 -27.41 -18.30 -26.81
CA LEU A 99 -26.55 -19.07 -27.70
C LEU A 99 -26.97 -20.53 -27.81
N GLU A 100 -27.47 -21.14 -26.74
CA GLU A 100 -28.03 -22.50 -26.76
C GLU A 100 -29.33 -22.56 -27.54
N SER A 101 -30.19 -21.54 -27.44
CA SER A 101 -31.43 -21.43 -28.22
C SER A 101 -31.13 -21.17 -29.70
N LEU A 102 -30.12 -20.36 -30.01
CA LEU A 102 -29.62 -20.18 -31.38
C LEU A 102 -28.95 -21.46 -31.91
N LYS A 103 -28.16 -22.14 -31.08
CA LYS A 103 -27.58 -23.45 -31.42
C LYS A 103 -28.66 -24.50 -31.60
N SER A 104 -29.75 -24.52 -30.83
CA SER A 104 -30.83 -25.49 -31.00
C SER A 104 -31.56 -25.22 -32.31
N TRP A 105 -31.84 -23.95 -32.63
CA TRP A 105 -32.39 -23.54 -33.93
C TRP A 105 -31.49 -23.93 -35.11
N ILE A 106 -30.18 -23.70 -34.98
CA ILE A 106 -29.19 -24.05 -36.01
C ILE A 106 -29.01 -25.57 -36.11
N ASN A 107 -29.05 -26.30 -35.00
CA ASN A 107 -28.87 -27.75 -34.96
C ASN A 107 -30.13 -28.51 -35.43
N GLU A 108 -31.30 -27.89 -35.28
CA GLU A 108 -32.58 -28.36 -35.86
C GLU A 108 -32.63 -28.09 -37.37
N ALA A 109 -31.93 -27.05 -37.86
CA ALA A 109 -31.75 -26.76 -39.29
C ALA A 109 -30.58 -27.52 -39.96
N VAL A 110 -29.49 -27.80 -39.24
CA VAL A 110 -28.25 -28.41 -39.74
C VAL A 110 -27.64 -29.25 -38.60
N GLY A 111 -27.97 -30.55 -38.54
CA GLY A 111 -27.53 -31.44 -37.46
C GLY A 111 -26.01 -31.61 -37.39
N ILE A 112 -25.35 -30.96 -36.42
CA ILE A 112 -23.90 -31.10 -36.18
C ILE A 112 -23.60 -31.42 -34.71
N ARG A 113 -22.76 -32.45 -34.52
CA ARG A 113 -22.43 -33.13 -33.27
C ARG A 113 -21.71 -32.24 -32.24
N LYS A 114 -22.21 -32.29 -31.00
CA LYS A 114 -21.74 -31.58 -29.79
C LYS A 114 -20.43 -32.12 -29.16
N SER A 115 -19.67 -33.01 -29.78
CA SER A 115 -18.63 -33.78 -29.05
C SER A 115 -17.22 -33.19 -29.00
N GLU A 116 -16.93 -32.08 -29.69
CA GLU A 116 -15.54 -31.54 -29.74
C GLU A 116 -15.32 -30.21 -28.99
N GLN A 117 -16.37 -29.49 -28.61
CA GLN A 117 -16.22 -28.19 -27.91
C GLN A 117 -15.83 -28.31 -26.43
N GLN A 118 -16.02 -29.47 -25.80
CA GLN A 118 -15.76 -29.66 -24.36
C GLN A 118 -14.26 -29.81 -24.04
N LYS A 119 -13.44 -30.31 -24.98
CA LYS A 119 -12.01 -30.62 -24.72
C LYS A 119 -11.09 -29.40 -24.69
N ALA A 120 -11.44 -28.33 -25.41
CA ALA A 120 -10.62 -27.11 -25.44
C ALA A 120 -10.64 -26.31 -24.12
N ILE A 121 -11.70 -26.47 -23.31
CA ILE A 121 -11.85 -25.79 -22.00
C ILE A 121 -11.08 -26.53 -20.90
N GLU A 122 -10.98 -27.85 -21.02
CA GLU A 122 -10.33 -28.70 -20.01
C GLU A 122 -8.80 -28.64 -20.08
N ASP A 123 -8.23 -28.50 -21.28
CA ASP A 123 -6.77 -28.44 -21.49
C ASP A 123 -6.16 -27.06 -21.25
N GLY A 124 -6.94 -25.98 -21.34
CA GLY A 124 -6.47 -24.62 -21.02
C GLY A 124 -6.30 -24.32 -19.53
N THR A 125 -6.96 -25.11 -18.67
CA THR A 125 -7.14 -24.82 -17.23
C THR A 125 -6.13 -25.56 -16.33
N LYS A 126 -5.63 -26.72 -16.77
CA LYS A 126 -4.83 -27.62 -15.92
C LYS A 126 -3.35 -27.21 -15.74
N GLY A 127 -2.80 -26.37 -16.62
CA GLY A 127 -1.39 -25.93 -16.54
C GLY A 127 -1.16 -24.46 -16.15
N LYS A 128 -2.12 -23.56 -16.40
CA LYS A 128 -2.00 -22.12 -16.13
C LYS A 128 -2.47 -21.69 -14.73
N SER A 129 -3.31 -22.49 -14.08
CA SER A 129 -3.87 -22.15 -12.76
C SER A 129 -2.80 -22.15 -11.66
N GLY A 130 -1.89 -23.13 -11.63
CA GLY A 130 -0.85 -23.24 -10.61
C GLY A 130 0.11 -22.05 -10.57
N GLY A 131 0.63 -21.64 -11.73
CA GLY A 131 1.54 -20.48 -11.82
C GLY A 131 0.85 -19.15 -11.50
N MET A 132 -0.41 -18.98 -11.90
CA MET A 132 -1.21 -17.80 -11.58
C MET A 132 -1.53 -17.73 -10.09
N ILE A 133 -1.90 -18.85 -9.46
CA ILE A 133 -2.16 -18.93 -8.01
C ILE A 133 -0.87 -18.62 -7.22
N LEU A 134 0.28 -19.15 -7.65
CA LEU A 134 1.58 -18.85 -7.04
C LEU A 134 1.96 -17.36 -7.18
N ALA A 135 1.75 -16.76 -8.36
CA ALA A 135 2.00 -15.34 -8.57
C ALA A 135 1.07 -14.46 -7.73
N PHE A 136 -0.21 -14.83 -7.62
CA PHE A 136 -1.17 -14.17 -6.72
C PHE A 136 -0.74 -14.29 -5.26
N ALA A 137 -0.36 -15.49 -4.81
CA ALA A 137 0.10 -15.71 -3.45
C ALA A 137 1.37 -14.91 -3.13
N ALA A 138 2.33 -14.86 -4.05
CA ALA A 138 3.54 -14.05 -3.91
C ALA A 138 3.22 -12.54 -3.86
N GLY A 139 2.30 -12.07 -4.70
CA GLY A 139 1.81 -10.69 -4.68
C GLY A 139 1.14 -10.33 -3.35
N LEU A 140 0.24 -11.18 -2.86
CA LEU A 140 -0.42 -11.01 -1.55
C LEU A 140 0.59 -11.01 -0.41
N MET A 141 1.59 -11.91 -0.44
CA MET A 141 2.65 -11.95 0.56
C MET A 141 3.48 -10.65 0.55
N GLY A 142 3.84 -10.15 -0.65
CA GLY A 142 4.52 -8.87 -0.78
C GLY A 142 3.73 -7.69 -0.22
N VAL A 143 2.42 -7.64 -0.50
CA VAL A 143 1.52 -6.61 0.06
C VAL A 143 1.42 -6.74 1.58
N LEU A 144 1.31 -7.95 2.12
CA LEU A 144 1.27 -8.19 3.57
C LEU A 144 2.55 -7.73 4.25
N VAL A 145 3.72 -8.11 3.72
CA VAL A 145 5.02 -7.69 4.27
C VAL A 145 5.16 -6.18 4.24
N ASN A 146 4.82 -5.54 3.11
CA ASN A 146 4.88 -4.08 3.00
C ASN A 146 3.92 -3.40 4.00
N THR A 147 2.69 -3.91 4.12
CA THR A 147 1.70 -3.40 5.06
C THR A 147 2.21 -3.50 6.49
N ILE A 148 2.77 -4.65 6.89
CA ILE A 148 3.38 -4.83 8.22
C ILE A 148 4.53 -3.83 8.43
N LEU A 149 5.41 -3.64 7.44
CA LEU A 149 6.50 -2.67 7.50
C LEU A 149 5.97 -1.24 7.76
N VAL A 150 4.97 -0.81 7.00
CA VAL A 150 4.34 0.50 7.15
C VAL A 150 3.75 0.67 8.56
N LEU A 151 3.06 -0.35 9.07
CA LEU A 151 2.48 -0.31 10.42
C LEU A 151 3.54 -0.21 11.52
N VAL A 152 4.62 -0.98 11.39
CA VAL A 152 5.74 -0.95 12.34
C VAL A 152 6.42 0.42 12.31
N TYR A 153 6.69 0.99 11.13
CA TYR A 153 7.27 2.33 11.05
C TYR A 153 6.32 3.41 11.55
N MET A 154 5.02 3.29 11.28
CA MET A 154 4.02 4.22 11.80
C MET A 154 4.01 4.19 13.33
N PHE A 155 4.09 2.99 13.93
CA PHE A 155 4.23 2.83 15.38
C PHE A 155 5.48 3.52 15.91
N LEU A 156 6.63 3.28 15.29
CA LEU A 156 7.90 3.88 15.68
C LEU A 156 7.84 5.42 15.58
N PHE A 157 7.31 5.97 14.49
CA PHE A 157 7.17 7.42 14.33
C PHE A 157 6.25 8.04 15.39
N LEU A 158 5.09 7.43 15.66
CA LEU A 158 4.14 7.93 16.65
C LEU A 158 4.67 7.84 18.08
N SER A 159 5.21 6.68 18.46
CA SER A 159 5.74 6.43 19.81
C SER A 159 7.00 7.26 20.08
N MET A 160 7.90 7.33 19.09
CA MET A 160 9.22 7.94 19.23
C MET A 160 9.29 9.41 18.78
N ARG A 161 8.16 10.04 18.44
CA ARG A 161 8.07 11.46 18.01
C ARG A 161 8.85 12.43 18.90
N GLY A 162 8.83 12.20 20.21
CA GLY A 162 9.55 13.02 21.19
C GLY A 162 11.08 12.87 21.13
N HIS A 163 11.58 11.67 20.80
CA HIS A 163 13.01 11.41 20.66
C HIS A 163 13.56 11.97 19.36
N ILE A 164 12.80 11.89 18.25
CA ILE A 164 13.20 12.49 16.97
C ILE A 164 13.39 13.99 17.13
N LYS A 165 12.44 14.68 17.76
CA LYS A 165 12.57 16.12 18.06
C LYS A 165 13.82 16.42 18.91
N LYS A 166 14.06 15.65 19.96
CA LYS A 166 15.25 15.83 20.83
C LYS A 166 16.56 15.56 20.09
N PHE A 167 16.59 14.57 19.20
CA PHE A 167 17.77 14.24 18.39
C PHE A 167 18.12 15.40 17.45
N ILE A 168 17.14 15.91 16.71
CA ILE A 168 17.33 17.06 15.81
C ILE A 168 17.83 18.29 16.57
N LEU A 169 17.24 18.59 17.73
CA LEU A 169 17.68 19.69 18.60
C LEU A 169 19.08 19.48 19.21
N LYS A 170 19.61 18.25 19.21
CA LYS A 170 20.96 17.94 19.71
C LYS A 170 22.03 18.05 18.62
N LEU A 171 21.64 17.95 17.35
CA LEU A 171 22.53 18.16 16.20
C LEU A 171 22.83 19.65 15.95
N LEU A 172 22.03 20.55 16.54
CA LEU A 172 22.17 21.98 16.37
C LEU A 172 22.96 22.62 17.53
N PRO A 173 23.80 23.63 17.25
CA PRO A 173 24.48 24.39 18.29
C PRO A 173 23.47 25.11 19.19
N LYS A 174 23.72 25.13 20.51
CA LYS A 174 22.79 25.62 21.54
C LYS A 174 22.19 27.02 21.29
N LYS A 175 22.87 27.85 20.51
CA LYS A 175 22.50 29.23 20.18
C LYS A 175 21.33 29.34 19.20
N GLU A 176 21.06 28.31 18.39
CA GLU A 176 20.00 28.31 17.36
C GLU A 176 18.82 27.36 17.67
N ASN A 177 18.84 26.72 18.84
CA ASN A 177 17.81 25.74 19.24
C ASN A 177 16.41 26.33 19.38
N ALA A 178 16.30 27.62 19.73
CA ALA A 178 15.02 28.31 19.83
C ALA A 178 14.40 28.47 18.43
N ASP A 179 15.16 29.01 17.48
CA ASP A 179 14.71 29.22 16.10
C ASP A 179 14.41 27.89 15.39
N ALA A 180 15.25 26.88 15.57
CA ALA A 180 15.02 25.56 14.99
C ALA A 180 13.76 24.88 15.56
N SER A 181 13.46 25.05 16.85
CA SER A 181 12.20 24.53 17.42
C SER A 181 10.98 25.23 16.83
N VAL A 182 11.06 26.53 16.53
CA VAL A 182 9.99 27.29 15.89
C VAL A 182 9.77 26.79 14.45
N VAL A 183 10.84 26.64 13.66
CA VAL A 183 10.75 26.16 12.28
C VAL A 183 10.19 24.74 12.20
N ILE A 184 10.63 23.83 13.07
CA ILE A 184 10.10 22.45 13.13
C ILE A 184 8.61 22.46 13.48
N HIS A 185 8.19 23.31 14.44
CA HIS A 185 6.79 23.41 14.83
C HIS A 185 5.91 23.98 13.72
N GLN A 186 6.37 25.04 13.04
CA GLN A 186 5.66 25.65 11.92
C GLN A 186 5.55 24.70 10.72
N THR A 187 6.64 24.00 10.38
CA THR A 187 6.65 23.02 9.28
C THR A 187 5.66 21.87 9.55
N GLY A 188 5.62 21.38 10.80
CA GLY A 188 4.65 20.38 11.21
C GLY A 188 3.20 20.89 11.11
N LYS A 189 2.95 22.13 11.55
CA LYS A 189 1.61 22.75 11.51
C LYS A 189 1.12 23.00 10.08
N VAL A 190 2.00 23.43 9.17
CA VAL A 190 1.67 23.64 7.75
C VAL A 190 1.35 22.31 7.08
N SER A 191 2.21 21.30 7.25
CA SER A 191 1.99 19.99 6.63
C SER A 191 0.68 19.34 7.10
N GLN A 192 0.30 19.49 8.37
CA GLN A 192 -0.99 19.04 8.89
C GLN A 192 -2.21 19.84 8.42
N LYS A 193 -2.02 21.07 7.92
CA LYS A 193 -3.12 21.90 7.40
C LYS A 193 -3.45 21.53 5.95
N TYR A 194 -2.48 21.01 5.21
CA TYR A 194 -2.64 20.60 3.81
C TYR A 194 -2.94 19.10 3.64
N LEU A 195 -2.81 18.29 4.70
CA LEU A 195 -3.21 16.87 4.79
C LEU A 195 -4.49 16.70 5.61
#